data_AF-A0A932Q7B2-F1
#
_entry.id   AF-A0A932Q7B2-F1
#
_cell.length_a   1.000
_cell.length_b   1.000
_cell.length_c   1.000
_cell.angle_alpha   90.00
_cell.angle_beta   90.00
_cell.angle_gamma   90.00
#
_symmetry.space_group_name_H-M   'P 1'
#
loop_
_entity.id
_entity.type
_entity.pdbx_description
1 polymer ?
#
loop_
_entity_poly.entity_id
_entity_poly.type
_entity_poly.pdbx_seq_one_letter_code
_entity_poly.pdbx_strand_id
1 'polypeptide(L)'
;MSFITLAALTALAASITNLGTTSGFALAAPHIEVFQPAMVDVVPDHVFVPLGFDDNDNAQIVLDGALTDTCYKMGPTKARVDHEAHKIFVRQHAFYYPGGWCAEVRIPYVQVVDLGILKAGQYEVLIEQADHAAKSLASLPIAFSSTASPDDYLYAPVSEAHLDRASTGLILGGTFTNACMAFKRTLRNVRTNNVIEVLPIVDMERGVSCAQVSNDFKIVVPLQDVPHGRYLVHIRSLNGQSINRVLDL
;
A
#
# COMPACT_ATOMS: atom_id res chain seq x y z
N MET A 1 34.85 -55.84 16.86
CA MET A 1 36.10 -55.11 16.61
C MET A 1 35.99 -53.80 17.38
N SER A 2 36.36 -53.83 18.66
CA SER A 2 37.67 -53.43 19.22
C SER A 2 37.66 -51.93 19.58
N PHE A 3 37.51 -51.58 20.88
CA PHE A 3 38.58 -51.34 21.88
C PHE A 3 39.35 -50.03 21.52
N ILE A 4 39.55 -48.99 22.34
CA ILE A 4 40.22 -48.84 23.67
C ILE A 4 39.91 -47.39 24.14
N THR A 5 39.39 -47.04 25.32
CA THR A 5 39.95 -46.86 26.69
C THR A 5 40.92 -45.68 26.97
N LEU A 6 40.69 -45.00 28.12
CA LEU A 6 41.63 -44.29 29.04
C LEU A 6 42.15 -42.88 28.64
N ALA A 7 42.40 -41.90 29.52
CA ALA A 7 42.46 -41.84 30.99
C ALA A 7 42.37 -40.38 31.50
N ALA A 8 42.08 -40.27 32.81
CA ALA A 8 42.09 -39.09 33.68
C ALA A 8 43.35 -38.21 33.61
N LEU A 9 43.19 -36.93 33.97
CA LEU A 9 44.14 -36.28 34.89
C LEU A 9 43.45 -35.23 35.77
N THR A 10 43.52 -35.50 37.07
CA THR A 10 43.23 -34.61 38.19
C THR A 10 44.32 -33.56 38.37
N ALA A 11 43.93 -32.31 38.65
CA ALA A 11 44.80 -31.36 39.33
C ALA A 11 44.00 -30.61 40.40
N LEU A 12 44.31 -30.93 41.66
CA LEU A 12 44.05 -30.10 42.83
C LEU A 12 44.93 -28.85 42.76
N ALA A 13 44.37 -27.67 42.99
CA ALA A 13 45.12 -26.53 43.51
C ALA A 13 44.27 -25.82 44.57
N ALA A 14 44.90 -25.63 45.72
CA ALA A 14 44.32 -25.19 46.97
C ALA A 14 44.11 -23.67 47.05
N SER A 15 43.23 -23.31 47.98
CA SER A 15 42.83 -22.02 48.50
C SER A 15 43.89 -20.91 48.57
N ILE A 16 43.49 -19.68 48.23
CA ILE A 16 43.81 -18.50 49.04
C ILE A 16 42.52 -17.68 49.22
N THR A 17 42.07 -17.65 50.46
CA THR A 17 41.07 -16.75 51.02
C THR A 17 41.56 -15.31 50.97
N ASN A 18 40.80 -14.42 50.36
CA ASN A 18 40.87 -12.99 50.62
C ASN A 18 39.44 -12.47 50.86
N LEU A 19 39.03 -12.45 52.13
CA LEU A 19 37.86 -11.69 52.57
C LEU A 19 38.27 -10.21 52.67
N GLY A 20 38.13 -9.50 51.55
CA GLY A 20 38.06 -8.05 51.54
C GLY A 20 36.59 -7.64 51.40
N THR A 21 35.88 -7.45 52.51
CA THR A 21 34.56 -6.83 52.51
C THR A 21 34.71 -5.33 52.24
N THR A 22 34.84 -4.97 50.97
CA THR A 22 34.53 -3.61 50.50
C THR A 22 33.03 -3.56 50.24
N SER A 23 32.28 -2.94 51.14
CA SER A 23 30.88 -2.58 50.93
C SER A 23 30.79 -1.50 49.85
N GLY A 24 30.99 -1.90 48.60
CA GLY A 24 30.69 -1.09 47.43
C GLY A 24 29.18 -1.09 47.25
N PHE A 25 28.54 0.04 47.49
CA PHE A 25 27.19 0.28 47.00
C PHE A 25 27.23 0.23 45.48
N ALA A 26 26.93 -0.94 44.90
CA ALA A 26 26.64 -1.06 43.49
C ALA A 26 25.32 -0.31 43.24
N LEU A 27 25.42 0.94 42.79
CA LEU A 27 24.30 1.64 42.19
C LEU A 27 23.90 0.82 40.96
N ALA A 28 22.86 0.00 41.10
CA ALA A 28 22.23 -0.62 39.95
C ALA A 28 21.78 0.50 39.02
N ALA A 29 22.43 0.62 37.86
CA ALA A 29 21.99 1.54 36.83
C ALA A 29 20.52 1.21 36.52
N PRO A 30 19.62 2.21 36.48
CA PRO A 30 18.24 1.95 36.15
C PRO A 30 18.22 1.24 34.79
N HIS A 31 17.58 0.06 34.75
CA HIS A 31 17.28 -0.61 33.50
C HIS A 31 16.45 0.36 32.66
N ILE A 32 17.06 0.93 31.62
CA ILE A 32 16.31 1.61 30.58
C ILE A 32 15.50 0.51 29.90
N GLU A 33 14.24 0.36 30.28
CA GLU A 33 13.29 -0.40 29.47
C GLU A 33 13.23 0.29 28.13
N VAL A 34 13.89 -0.32 27.14
CA VAL A 34 13.79 0.14 25.77
C VAL A 34 12.34 -0.12 25.37
N PHE A 35 11.55 0.96 25.27
CA PHE A 35 10.18 0.91 24.77
C PHE A 35 10.20 0.45 23.31
N GLN A 36 10.22 -0.87 23.11
CA GLN A 36 10.16 -1.48 21.80
C GLN A 36 8.73 -1.34 21.27
N PRO A 37 8.53 -0.92 20.01
CA PRO A 37 7.21 -0.85 19.43
C PRO A 37 6.59 -2.25 19.35
N ALA A 38 5.32 -2.34 19.69
CA ALA A 38 4.52 -3.54 19.44
C ALA A 38 3.91 -3.45 18.03
N MET A 39 3.94 -4.54 17.27
CA MET A 39 3.19 -4.63 16.02
C MET A 39 1.78 -5.12 16.34
N VAL A 40 0.77 -4.38 15.90
CA VAL A 40 -0.65 -4.66 16.14
C VAL A 40 -1.41 -4.65 14.83
N ASP A 41 -2.50 -5.40 14.76
CA ASP A 41 -3.39 -5.36 13.60
C ASP A 41 -4.27 -4.11 13.64
N VAL A 42 -4.51 -3.52 12.47
CA VAL A 42 -5.50 -2.45 12.30
C VAL A 42 -6.45 -2.81 11.18
N VAL A 43 -7.70 -2.39 11.36
CA VAL A 43 -8.78 -2.67 10.40
C VAL A 43 -8.98 -1.43 9.54
N PRO A 44 -8.94 -1.55 8.21
CA PRO A 44 -9.32 -0.42 7.36
C PRO A 44 -10.82 -0.13 7.48
N ASP A 45 -11.18 1.14 7.39
CA ASP A 45 -12.57 1.59 7.34
C ASP A 45 -13.18 1.25 5.97
N HIS A 46 -12.39 1.35 4.90
CA HIS A 46 -12.79 1.00 3.53
C HIS A 46 -11.72 0.17 2.81
N VAL A 47 -12.19 -0.70 1.91
CA VAL A 47 -11.36 -1.39 0.92
C VAL A 47 -11.89 -1.08 -0.46
N PHE A 48 -11.12 -0.32 -1.22
CA PHE A 48 -11.44 0.03 -2.59
C PHE A 48 -10.76 -0.94 -3.54
N VAL A 49 -11.53 -1.41 -4.51
CA VAL A 49 -11.09 -2.38 -5.51
C VAL A 49 -11.25 -1.77 -6.90
N PRO A 50 -10.18 -1.17 -7.46
CA PRO A 50 -10.18 -0.73 -8.84
C PRO A 50 -10.52 -1.88 -9.78
N LEU A 51 -11.27 -1.54 -10.84
CA LEU A 51 -11.64 -2.49 -11.89
C LEU A 51 -10.72 -2.28 -13.09
N GLY A 52 -10.83 -3.20 -14.06
CA GLY A 52 -10.08 -3.11 -15.32
C GLY A 52 -8.64 -3.58 -15.21
N PHE A 53 -8.39 -4.56 -14.32
CA PHE A 53 -7.15 -5.32 -14.33
C PHE A 53 -7.31 -6.58 -15.17
N ASP A 54 -6.34 -6.81 -16.04
CA ASP A 54 -6.20 -8.05 -16.79
C ASP A 54 -5.19 -8.99 -16.11
N ASP A 55 -5.13 -10.25 -16.55
CA ASP A 55 -4.21 -11.27 -16.02
C ASP A 55 -2.74 -11.11 -16.46
N ASN A 56 -2.42 -9.99 -17.12
CA ASN A 56 -1.07 -9.51 -17.39
C ASN A 56 -0.78 -8.14 -16.72
N ASP A 57 -1.71 -7.61 -15.92
CA ASP A 57 -1.55 -6.37 -15.17
C ASP A 57 -1.01 -6.61 -13.76
N ASN A 58 -0.34 -5.59 -13.20
CA ASN A 58 -0.13 -5.53 -11.76
C ASN A 58 -1.41 -5.06 -11.07
N ALA A 59 -2.17 -5.98 -10.50
CA ALA A 59 -3.39 -5.67 -9.76
C ALA A 59 -3.08 -5.00 -8.42
N GLN A 60 -3.96 -4.08 -8.02
CA GLN A 60 -3.84 -3.33 -6.78
C GLN A 60 -5.20 -3.19 -6.09
N ILE A 61 -5.18 -3.06 -4.78
CA ILE A 61 -6.32 -2.56 -3.98
C ILE A 61 -5.85 -1.40 -3.11
N VAL A 62 -6.80 -0.62 -2.59
CA VAL A 62 -6.49 0.52 -1.72
C VAL A 62 -7.24 0.38 -0.40
N LEU A 63 -6.49 0.37 0.70
CA LEU A 63 -7.01 0.40 2.04
C LEU A 63 -7.08 1.85 2.52
N ASP A 64 -8.17 2.21 3.17
CA ASP A 64 -8.38 3.53 3.75
C ASP A 64 -8.92 3.37 5.17
N GLY A 65 -8.45 4.20 6.09
CA GLY A 65 -8.95 4.21 7.46
C GLY A 65 -8.24 5.25 8.31
N ALA A 66 -8.32 5.09 9.62
CA ALA A 66 -7.56 5.92 10.53
C ALA A 66 -7.06 5.17 11.76
N LEU A 67 -5.85 5.50 12.18
CA LEU A 67 -5.27 5.10 13.46
C LEU A 67 -5.95 5.89 14.60
N THR A 68 -5.97 5.33 15.81
CA THR A 68 -6.71 5.90 16.93
C THR A 68 -6.09 7.17 17.50
N ASP A 69 -4.76 7.27 17.49
CA ASP A 69 -3.98 8.32 18.13
C ASP A 69 -2.52 8.34 17.63
N THR A 70 -1.71 9.28 18.12
CA THR A 70 -0.30 9.46 17.71
C THR A 70 0.68 8.43 18.28
N CYS A 71 0.26 7.50 19.15
CA CYS A 71 1.10 6.36 19.55
C CYS A 71 1.22 5.33 18.43
N TYR A 72 0.35 5.38 17.42
CA TYR A 72 0.35 4.46 16.31
C TYR A 72 1.06 5.07 15.10
N LYS A 73 1.87 4.26 14.42
CA LYS A 73 2.43 4.57 13.11
C LYS A 73 2.06 3.47 12.14
N MET A 74 1.83 3.83 10.88
CA MET A 74 1.55 2.84 9.85
C MET A 74 2.67 1.81 9.77
N GLY A 75 2.29 0.54 9.87
CA GLY A 75 3.17 -0.61 9.74
C GLY A 75 3.01 -1.27 8.37
N PRO A 76 3.74 -2.37 8.13
CA PRO A 76 3.67 -3.07 6.86
C PRO A 76 2.30 -3.74 6.64
N THR A 77 1.84 -3.72 5.40
CA THR A 77 0.71 -4.51 4.93
C THR A 77 1.23 -5.81 4.34
N LYS A 78 0.61 -6.93 4.71
CA LYS A 78 0.89 -8.23 4.10
C LYS A 78 -0.31 -8.63 3.27
N ALA A 79 -0.05 -9.07 2.04
CA ALA A 79 -1.06 -9.67 1.18
C ALA A 79 -0.60 -11.07 0.76
N ARG A 80 -1.53 -12.01 0.72
CA ARG A 80 -1.32 -13.35 0.20
C ARG A 80 -2.45 -13.69 -0.76
N VAL A 81 -2.09 -14.17 -1.95
CA VAL A 81 -3.03 -14.60 -2.98
C VAL A 81 -3.10 -16.12 -3.00
N ASP A 82 -4.31 -16.65 -2.97
CA ASP A 82 -4.63 -18.03 -3.30
C ASP A 82 -5.29 -18.03 -4.69
N HIS A 83 -4.51 -18.40 -5.71
CA HIS A 83 -4.99 -18.39 -7.09
C HIS A 83 -5.98 -19.51 -7.41
N GLU A 84 -5.96 -20.62 -6.66
CA GLU A 84 -6.84 -21.75 -6.94
C GLU A 84 -8.23 -21.50 -6.32
N ALA A 85 -8.24 -20.99 -5.09
CA ALA A 85 -9.48 -20.60 -4.42
C ALA A 85 -10.01 -19.22 -4.82
N HIS A 86 -9.25 -18.46 -5.61
CA HIS A 86 -9.51 -17.05 -5.94
C HIS A 86 -9.75 -16.19 -4.69
N LYS A 87 -8.80 -16.23 -3.74
CA LYS A 87 -8.88 -15.46 -2.50
C LYS A 87 -7.65 -14.59 -2.30
N ILE A 88 -7.87 -13.36 -1.85
CA ILE A 88 -6.82 -12.41 -1.48
C ILE A 88 -6.96 -12.14 0.00
N PHE A 89 -5.97 -12.54 0.78
CA PHE A 89 -5.90 -12.32 2.22
C PHE A 89 -5.02 -11.12 2.49
N VAL A 90 -5.55 -10.12 3.19
CA VAL A 90 -4.85 -8.86 3.47
C VAL A 90 -4.84 -8.63 4.97
N ARG A 91 -3.65 -8.34 5.51
CA ARG A 91 -3.45 -8.01 6.92
C ARG A 91 -2.68 -6.71 7.04
N GLN A 92 -3.33 -5.69 7.57
CA GLN A 92 -2.74 -4.39 7.82
C GLN A 92 -2.23 -4.30 9.27
N HIS A 93 -0.99 -3.84 9.43
CA HIS A 93 -0.41 -3.62 10.76
C HIS A 93 -0.16 -2.13 11.03
N ALA A 94 -0.04 -1.81 12.31
CA ALA A 94 0.54 -0.58 12.82
C ALA A 94 1.63 -0.90 13.85
N PHE A 95 2.58 0.01 14.02
CA PHE A 95 3.49 0.03 15.15
C PHE A 95 2.88 0.87 16.27
N TYR A 96 2.68 0.27 17.43
CA TYR A 96 2.23 0.93 18.65
C TYR A 96 3.43 1.20 19.56
N TYR A 97 3.60 2.46 19.97
CA TYR A 97 4.68 2.91 20.83
C TYR A 97 4.16 3.20 22.25
N PRO A 98 4.23 2.22 23.18
CA PRO A 98 3.77 2.43 24.55
C PRO A 98 4.69 3.38 25.31
N GLY A 99 4.15 4.07 26.32
CA GLY A 99 4.93 4.84 27.30
C GLY A 99 5.28 6.28 26.90
N GLY A 100 4.92 6.73 25.70
CA GLY A 100 5.00 8.13 25.29
C GLY A 100 3.72 8.91 25.57
N TRP A 101 3.82 10.25 25.58
CA TRP A 101 2.63 11.10 25.46
C TRP A 101 2.10 11.01 24.02
N CYS A 102 0.79 10.80 23.88
CA CYS A 102 0.13 10.71 22.59
C CYS A 102 -1.10 11.61 22.56
N ALA A 103 -1.30 12.30 21.44
CA ALA A 103 -2.50 13.08 21.21
C ALA A 103 -3.64 12.16 20.77
N GLU A 104 -4.79 12.28 21.42
CA GLU A 104 -6.04 11.57 21.10
C GLU A 104 -6.68 12.14 19.83
N VAL A 105 -6.02 11.94 18.69
CA VAL A 105 -6.48 12.41 17.38
C VAL A 105 -6.45 11.27 16.37
N ARG A 106 -7.54 11.09 15.61
CA ARG A 106 -7.56 10.07 14.55
C ARG A 106 -6.61 10.47 13.43
N ILE A 107 -5.71 9.56 13.06
CA ILE A 107 -4.70 9.80 12.01
C ILE A 107 -5.12 9.04 10.76
N PRO A 108 -5.62 9.72 9.71
CA PRO A 108 -6.04 9.05 8.49
C PRO A 108 -4.85 8.43 7.78
N TYR A 109 -5.09 7.29 7.13
CA TYR A 109 -4.12 6.64 6.27
C TYR A 109 -4.79 6.12 5.00
N VAL A 110 -3.98 6.07 3.94
CA VAL A 110 -4.31 5.41 2.68
C VAL A 110 -3.13 4.54 2.33
N GLN A 111 -3.38 3.27 2.03
CA GLN A 111 -2.36 2.29 1.72
C GLN A 111 -2.72 1.56 0.44
N VAL A 112 -1.87 1.68 -0.58
CA VAL A 112 -1.97 0.86 -1.80
C VAL A 112 -1.32 -0.48 -1.51
N VAL A 113 -1.99 -1.56 -1.89
CA VAL A 113 -1.49 -2.92 -1.74
C VAL A 113 -1.31 -3.49 -3.13
N ASP A 114 -0.06 -3.68 -3.53
CA ASP A 114 0.31 -4.37 -4.75
C ASP A 114 0.06 -5.88 -4.60
N LEU A 115 -0.75 -6.43 -5.50
CA LEU A 115 -1.10 -7.85 -5.52
C LEU A 115 -0.29 -8.62 -6.56
N GLY A 116 0.42 -7.94 -7.46
CA GLY A 116 1.14 -8.55 -8.56
C GLY A 116 0.20 -8.96 -9.70
N ILE A 117 0.71 -9.85 -10.55
CA ILE A 117 -0.04 -10.42 -11.66
C ILE A 117 -0.93 -11.54 -11.12
N LEU A 118 -2.24 -11.43 -11.37
CA LEU A 118 -3.26 -12.39 -10.95
C LEU A 118 -3.73 -13.22 -12.14
N LYS A 119 -4.24 -14.44 -11.90
CA LYS A 119 -4.88 -15.23 -12.98
C LYS A 119 -6.25 -14.61 -13.26
N ALA A 120 -6.78 -14.76 -14.46
CA ALA A 120 -8.16 -14.34 -14.74
C ALA A 120 -9.15 -15.06 -13.81
N GLY A 121 -10.10 -14.32 -13.23
CA GLY A 121 -11.09 -14.84 -12.29
C GLY A 121 -11.67 -13.80 -11.35
N GLN A 122 -12.66 -14.22 -10.55
CA GLN A 122 -13.30 -13.38 -9.54
C GLN A 122 -12.68 -13.63 -8.17
N TYR A 123 -11.83 -12.72 -7.71
CA TYR A 123 -11.21 -12.85 -6.39
C TYR A 123 -12.08 -12.28 -5.28
N GLU A 124 -12.15 -12.99 -4.17
CA GLU A 124 -12.69 -12.50 -2.90
C GLU A 124 -11.57 -11.83 -2.10
N VAL A 125 -11.77 -10.56 -1.71
CA VAL A 125 -10.80 -9.82 -0.87
C VAL A 125 -11.22 -9.93 0.59
N LEU A 126 -10.38 -10.57 1.40
CA LEU A 126 -10.59 -10.84 2.82
C LEU A 126 -9.59 -10.08 3.68
N ILE A 127 -10.08 -9.40 4.71
CA ILE A 127 -9.24 -8.78 5.74
C ILE A 127 -9.05 -9.75 6.91
N GLU A 128 -7.80 -10.07 7.21
CA GLU A 128 -7.39 -10.93 8.33
C GLU A 128 -7.07 -10.10 9.58
N GLN A 129 -7.37 -10.66 10.74
CA GLN A 129 -7.03 -10.14 12.07
C GLN A 129 -6.62 -11.32 12.95
N ALA A 130 -5.71 -11.10 13.90
CA ALA A 130 -5.15 -12.16 14.76
C ALA A 130 -6.21 -13.07 15.39
N ASP A 131 -7.29 -12.46 15.89
CA ASP A 131 -8.26 -13.13 16.76
C ASP A 131 -9.67 -13.21 16.16
N HIS A 132 -9.83 -12.87 14.88
CA HIS A 132 -11.14 -12.85 14.22
C HIS A 132 -11.12 -13.61 12.90
N ALA A 133 -12.29 -14.14 12.53
CA ALA A 133 -12.47 -14.73 11.21
C ALA A 133 -12.23 -13.69 10.12
N ALA A 134 -11.56 -14.10 9.03
CA ALA A 134 -11.33 -13.23 7.89
C ALA A 134 -12.67 -12.72 7.34
N LYS A 135 -12.77 -11.41 7.15
CA LYS A 135 -14.00 -10.77 6.68
C LYS A 135 -13.88 -10.43 5.20
N SER A 136 -14.80 -10.95 4.40
CA SER A 136 -14.97 -10.56 3.00
C SER A 136 -15.47 -9.12 2.91
N LEU A 137 -14.74 -8.26 2.21
CA LEU A 137 -15.09 -6.85 2.06
C LEU A 137 -15.36 -6.42 0.62
N ALA A 138 -14.81 -7.13 -0.36
CA ALA A 138 -14.98 -6.78 -1.77
C ALA A 138 -14.71 -7.97 -2.71
N SER A 139 -15.13 -7.82 -3.97
CA SER A 139 -14.76 -8.72 -5.06
C SER A 139 -13.91 -7.96 -6.08
N LEU A 140 -12.79 -8.57 -6.48
CA LEU A 140 -11.86 -8.08 -7.49
C LEU A 140 -11.96 -8.95 -8.74
N PRO A 141 -12.60 -8.46 -9.82
CA PRO A 141 -12.58 -9.15 -11.10
C PRO A 141 -11.24 -8.93 -11.80
N ILE A 142 -10.63 -10.02 -12.25
CA ILE A 142 -9.46 -10.03 -13.13
C ILE A 142 -9.89 -10.61 -14.48
N ALA A 143 -9.77 -9.82 -15.53
CA ALA A 143 -10.12 -10.24 -16.88
C ALA A 143 -8.99 -11.03 -17.53
N PHE A 144 -9.34 -11.82 -18.55
CA PHE A 144 -8.35 -12.50 -19.39
C PHE A 144 -7.82 -11.51 -20.43
N SER A 145 -6.50 -11.36 -20.52
CA SER A 145 -5.91 -10.50 -21.53
C SER A 145 -5.85 -11.18 -22.89
N SER A 146 -6.37 -10.51 -23.91
CA SER A 146 -6.27 -10.97 -25.31
C SER A 146 -5.03 -10.44 -26.03
N THR A 147 -4.26 -9.55 -25.38
CA THR A 147 -3.06 -8.92 -25.98
C THR A 147 -1.89 -8.93 -25.01
N ALA A 148 -0.69 -8.66 -25.51
CA ALA A 148 0.50 -8.49 -24.66
C ALA A 148 0.55 -7.11 -23.98
N SER A 149 -0.27 -6.15 -24.43
CA SER A 149 -0.32 -4.81 -23.85
C SER A 149 -1.34 -4.81 -22.70
N PRO A 150 -0.94 -4.33 -21.51
CA PRO A 150 -1.85 -4.03 -20.39
C PRO A 150 -3.00 -3.09 -20.78
N ASP A 151 -2.69 -2.09 -21.59
CA ASP A 151 -3.59 -0.97 -21.82
C ASP A 151 -4.17 -0.95 -23.24
N ASP A 152 -5.46 -0.63 -23.33
CA ASP A 152 -6.20 -0.42 -24.58
C ASP A 152 -5.89 0.93 -25.24
N TYR A 153 -5.40 1.89 -24.45
CA TYR A 153 -5.19 3.27 -24.88
C TYR A 153 -3.83 3.78 -24.44
N LEU A 154 -3.32 4.77 -25.17
CA LEU A 154 -2.22 5.59 -24.68
C LEU A 154 -2.80 6.62 -23.70
N TYR A 155 -2.18 6.74 -22.53
CA TYR A 155 -2.61 7.68 -21.50
C TYR A 155 -1.70 8.91 -21.40
N ALA A 156 -2.22 9.98 -20.81
CA ALA A 156 -1.43 11.15 -20.46
C ALA A 156 -0.43 10.80 -19.34
N PRO A 157 0.79 11.36 -19.34
CA PRO A 157 1.76 11.20 -18.26
C PRO A 157 1.36 12.07 -17.07
N VAL A 158 0.31 11.65 -16.36
CA VAL A 158 -0.17 12.32 -15.14
C VAL A 158 0.83 12.07 -14.02
N SER A 159 1.23 13.13 -13.32
CA SER A 159 2.12 13.10 -12.16
C SER A 159 1.40 13.50 -10.87
N GLU A 160 0.32 14.27 -10.98
CA GLU A 160 -0.45 14.74 -9.83
C GLU A 160 -1.96 14.78 -10.09
N ALA A 161 -2.71 14.63 -9.01
CA ALA A 161 -4.16 14.73 -9.01
C ALA A 161 -4.65 15.29 -7.67
N HIS A 162 -5.52 16.30 -7.74
CA HIS A 162 -6.13 16.92 -6.56
C HIS A 162 -7.56 17.40 -6.84
N LEU A 163 -8.38 17.44 -5.79
CA LEU A 163 -9.74 17.95 -5.87
C LEU A 163 -9.74 19.48 -5.77
N ASP A 164 -10.31 20.14 -6.76
CA ASP A 164 -10.70 21.54 -6.67
C ASP A 164 -12.08 21.63 -6.00
N ARG A 165 -12.07 22.09 -4.75
CA ARG A 165 -13.29 22.23 -3.93
C ARG A 165 -14.23 23.33 -4.41
N ALA A 166 -13.74 24.30 -5.18
CA ALA A 166 -14.59 25.39 -5.68
C ALA A 166 -15.45 24.92 -6.86
N SER A 167 -14.90 24.06 -7.73
CA SER A 167 -15.58 23.54 -8.91
C SER A 167 -16.12 22.12 -8.76
N THR A 168 -15.80 21.43 -7.64
CA THR A 168 -16.00 19.97 -7.46
C THR A 168 -15.46 19.22 -8.68
N GLY A 169 -14.27 19.62 -9.12
CA GLY A 169 -13.56 19.04 -10.25
C GLY A 169 -12.26 18.39 -9.79
N LEU A 170 -11.92 17.24 -10.35
CA LEU A 170 -10.60 16.66 -10.17
C LEU A 170 -9.66 17.28 -11.20
N ILE A 171 -8.60 17.92 -10.71
CA ILE A 171 -7.53 18.46 -11.54
C ILE A 171 -6.45 17.40 -11.68
N LEU A 172 -6.12 17.03 -12.92
CA LEU A 172 -4.96 16.21 -13.27
C LEU A 172 -3.87 17.11 -13.85
N GLY A 173 -2.64 16.94 -13.36
CA GLY A 173 -1.46 17.65 -13.82
C GLY A 173 -0.37 16.69 -14.28
N GLY A 174 0.44 17.14 -15.23
CA GLY A 174 1.57 16.40 -15.77
C GLY A 174 2.25 17.14 -16.92
N THR A 175 3.18 16.47 -17.59
CA THR A 175 4.02 17.09 -18.63
C THR A 175 4.16 16.14 -19.83
N PHE A 176 3.77 16.61 -21.01
CA PHE A 176 4.11 15.92 -22.25
C PHE A 176 5.58 16.12 -22.59
N THR A 177 6.30 15.02 -22.76
CA THR A 177 7.74 15.01 -23.09
C THR A 177 8.03 15.00 -24.60
N ASN A 178 6.97 15.02 -25.42
CA ASN A 178 7.05 14.87 -26.87
C ASN A 178 5.93 15.68 -27.56
N ALA A 179 6.28 16.41 -28.63
CA ALA A 179 5.38 17.28 -29.38
C ALA A 179 4.28 16.55 -30.17
N CYS A 180 4.42 15.25 -30.43
CA CYS A 180 3.45 14.43 -31.15
C CYS A 180 2.32 13.91 -30.26
N MET A 181 2.43 14.06 -28.94
CA MET A 181 1.39 13.65 -28.00
C MET A 181 0.38 14.78 -27.86
N ALA A 182 -0.90 14.45 -28.02
CA ALA A 182 -1.99 15.40 -27.83
C ALA A 182 -3.07 14.79 -26.94
N PHE A 183 -3.54 15.55 -25.96
CA PHE A 183 -4.70 15.14 -25.17
C PHE A 183 -5.94 15.03 -26.06
N LYS A 184 -6.62 13.88 -25.98
CA LYS A 184 -7.81 13.60 -26.78
C LYS A 184 -9.09 13.82 -25.97
N ARG A 185 -9.19 13.11 -24.84
CA ARG A 185 -10.37 13.12 -23.95
C ARG A 185 -10.08 12.40 -22.65
N THR A 186 -10.95 12.60 -21.66
CA THR A 186 -10.98 11.78 -20.45
C THR A 186 -12.20 10.87 -20.48
N LEU A 187 -12.03 9.58 -20.21
CA LEU A 187 -13.13 8.70 -19.81
C LEU A 187 -13.18 8.64 -18.29
N ARG A 188 -14.38 8.79 -17.73
CA ARG A 188 -14.63 8.75 -16.30
C ARG A 188 -15.76 7.76 -16.04
N ASN A 189 -15.45 6.69 -15.32
CA ASN A 189 -16.42 5.66 -14.97
C ASN A 189 -16.60 5.62 -13.45
N VAL A 190 -17.81 5.95 -12.99
CA VAL A 190 -18.18 5.70 -11.59
C VAL A 190 -18.56 4.22 -11.50
N ARG A 191 -17.71 3.44 -10.84
CA ARG A 191 -17.86 2.00 -10.65
C ARG A 191 -18.56 1.71 -9.32
N THR A 192 -18.98 0.47 -9.15
CA THR A 192 -19.47 -0.05 -7.87
C THR A 192 -18.36 0.02 -6.80
N ASN A 193 -18.74 0.05 -5.51
CA ASN A 193 -17.82 0.12 -4.36
C ASN A 193 -17.04 1.44 -4.25
N ASN A 194 -17.68 2.55 -4.62
CA ASN A 194 -17.15 3.90 -4.47
C ASN A 194 -15.76 4.09 -5.14
N VAL A 195 -15.59 3.52 -6.33
CA VAL A 195 -14.39 3.74 -7.14
C VAL A 195 -14.75 4.58 -8.37
N ILE A 196 -13.98 5.64 -8.62
CA ILE A 196 -14.05 6.46 -9.82
C ILE A 196 -12.79 6.16 -10.62
N GLU A 197 -12.97 5.50 -11.74
CA GLU A 197 -11.89 5.24 -12.69
C GLU A 197 -11.78 6.42 -13.66
N VAL A 198 -10.55 6.90 -13.85
CA VAL A 198 -10.25 8.05 -14.72
C VAL A 198 -9.16 7.65 -15.71
N LEU A 199 -9.49 7.75 -16.99
CA LEU A 199 -8.63 7.37 -18.11
C LEU A 199 -8.34 8.61 -18.97
N PRO A 200 -7.21 9.30 -18.77
CA PRO A 200 -6.82 10.47 -19.56
C PRO A 200 -6.19 10.01 -20.87
N ILE A 201 -7.00 9.87 -21.92
CA ILE A 201 -6.57 9.31 -23.22
C ILE A 201 -5.89 10.37 -24.07
N VAL A 202 -4.79 9.98 -24.70
CA VAL A 202 -4.02 10.81 -25.63
C VAL A 202 -3.93 10.14 -27.00
N ASP A 203 -3.75 10.94 -28.04
CA ASP A 203 -3.36 10.49 -29.36
C ASP A 203 -1.86 10.74 -29.56
N MET A 204 -1.24 9.94 -30.43
CA MET A 204 0.14 10.12 -30.86
C MET A 204 0.18 10.16 -32.39
N GLU A 205 0.66 11.27 -32.94
CA GLU A 205 0.86 11.38 -34.39
C GLU A 205 1.91 10.37 -34.87
N ARG A 206 1.58 9.64 -35.95
CA ARG A 206 2.44 8.59 -36.52
C ARG A 206 3.10 9.08 -37.80
N GLY A 207 4.31 8.61 -38.07
CA GLY A 207 5.01 8.87 -39.34
C GLY A 207 5.71 10.22 -39.43
N VAL A 208 5.82 10.96 -38.31
CA VAL A 208 6.53 12.23 -38.21
C VAL A 208 7.69 12.14 -37.20
N SER A 209 8.73 12.93 -37.41
CA SER A 209 9.83 13.06 -36.45
C SER A 209 9.38 13.96 -35.30
N CYS A 210 9.25 13.36 -34.13
CA CYS A 210 8.73 14.02 -32.95
C CYS A 210 9.81 14.78 -32.17
N ALA A 211 9.64 16.09 -32.01
CA ALA A 211 10.52 16.88 -31.16
C ALA A 211 10.31 16.52 -29.68
N GLN A 212 11.41 16.36 -28.95
CA GLN A 212 11.38 16.30 -27.48
C GLN A 212 11.07 17.70 -26.97
N VAL A 213 9.99 17.82 -26.20
CA VAL A 213 9.51 19.09 -25.63
C VAL A 213 9.07 18.85 -24.19
N SER A 214 8.82 19.90 -23.43
CA SER A 214 8.28 19.79 -22.08
C SER A 214 7.08 20.72 -21.99
N ASN A 215 5.90 20.18 -22.25
CA ASN A 215 4.66 20.94 -22.25
C ASN A 215 3.77 20.47 -21.10
N ASP A 216 3.65 21.32 -20.09
CA ASP A 216 2.75 21.05 -18.96
C ASP A 216 1.30 21.09 -19.40
N PHE A 217 0.49 20.20 -18.83
CA PHE A 217 -0.95 20.16 -19.07
C PHE A 217 -1.72 20.17 -17.76
N LYS A 218 -2.96 20.66 -17.86
CA LYS A 218 -3.95 20.62 -16.80
C LYS A 218 -5.28 20.13 -17.39
N ILE A 219 -5.78 19.01 -16.89
CA ILE A 219 -7.06 18.43 -17.30
C ILE A 219 -8.03 18.55 -16.12
N VAL A 220 -9.22 19.09 -16.36
CA VAL A 220 -10.29 19.14 -15.36
C VAL A 220 -11.28 18.02 -15.67
N VAL A 221 -11.44 17.12 -14.71
CA VAL A 221 -12.44 16.06 -14.76
C VAL A 221 -13.62 16.48 -13.88
N PRO A 222 -14.80 16.74 -14.46
CA PRO A 222 -15.97 17.10 -13.67
C PRO A 222 -16.33 15.97 -12.70
N LEU A 223 -16.73 16.30 -11.47
CA LEU A 223 -17.27 15.34 -10.49
C LEU A 223 -18.60 15.81 -9.88
N GLN A 224 -19.23 16.85 -10.45
CA GLN A 224 -20.42 17.48 -9.85
C GLN A 224 -21.65 16.54 -9.82
N ASP A 225 -21.69 15.54 -10.68
CA ASP A 225 -22.75 14.54 -10.78
C ASP A 225 -22.47 13.27 -9.95
N VAL A 226 -21.32 13.21 -9.25
CA VAL A 226 -21.00 12.10 -8.35
C VAL A 226 -21.67 12.35 -6.99
N PRO A 227 -22.47 11.41 -6.47
CA PRO A 227 -23.10 11.58 -5.15
C PRO A 227 -22.06 11.76 -4.05
N HIS A 228 -22.42 12.52 -3.01
CA HIS A 228 -21.56 12.71 -1.85
C HIS A 228 -21.13 11.39 -1.21
N GLY A 229 -19.88 11.33 -0.76
CA GLY A 229 -19.33 10.14 -0.12
C GLY A 229 -17.82 10.04 -0.23
N ARG A 230 -17.28 8.96 0.35
CA ARG A 230 -15.85 8.65 0.30
C ARG A 230 -15.55 7.74 -0.87
N TYR A 231 -14.71 8.21 -1.80
CA TYR A 231 -14.38 7.51 -3.05
C TYR A 231 -12.88 7.33 -3.21
N LEU A 232 -12.48 6.22 -3.82
CA LEU A 232 -11.19 6.12 -4.47
C LEU A 232 -11.31 6.65 -5.90
N VAL A 233 -10.48 7.63 -6.26
CA VAL A 233 -10.19 7.96 -7.66
C VAL A 233 -8.94 7.21 -8.09
N HIS A 234 -9.11 6.30 -9.05
CA HIS A 234 -8.06 5.51 -9.66
C HIS A 234 -7.76 6.04 -11.06
N ILE A 235 -6.57 6.60 -11.26
CA ILE A 235 -6.20 7.30 -12.51
C ILE A 235 -5.10 6.51 -13.20
N ARG A 236 -5.33 6.03 -14.43
CA ARG A 236 -4.28 5.41 -15.26
C ARG A 236 -3.33 6.49 -15.80
N SER A 237 -2.03 6.20 -15.84
CA SER A 237 -1.00 7.10 -16.35
C SER A 237 -0.08 6.37 -17.35
N LEU A 238 0.60 7.14 -18.21
CA LEU A 238 1.45 6.64 -19.29
C LEU A 238 2.54 5.67 -18.83
N ASN A 239 3.04 5.82 -17.60
CA ASN A 239 4.13 5.00 -17.07
C ASN A 239 3.69 3.59 -16.63
N GLY A 240 2.46 3.19 -16.93
CA GLY A 240 1.88 1.91 -16.51
C GLY A 240 1.54 1.86 -15.02
N GLN A 241 1.71 2.96 -14.28
CA GLN A 241 1.32 3.07 -12.89
C GLN A 241 0.02 3.87 -12.77
N SER A 242 -0.73 3.59 -11.71
CA SER A 242 -1.93 4.33 -11.38
C SER A 242 -1.68 5.32 -10.25
N ILE A 243 -2.33 6.48 -10.35
CA ILE A 243 -2.42 7.45 -9.25
C ILE A 243 -3.72 7.17 -8.50
N ASN A 244 -3.58 6.80 -7.23
CA ASN A 244 -4.70 6.54 -6.32
C ASN A 244 -4.91 7.76 -5.40
N ARG A 245 -6.13 8.28 -5.33
CA ARG A 245 -6.53 9.35 -4.40
C ARG A 245 -7.83 9.01 -3.72
N VAL A 246 -7.86 8.99 -2.40
CA VAL A 246 -9.11 8.89 -1.64
C VAL A 246 -9.63 10.29 -1.38
N LEU A 247 -10.87 10.55 -1.75
CA LEU A 247 -11.52 11.85 -1.67
C LEU A 247 -12.87 11.71 -0.96
N ASP A 248 -13.22 12.75 -0.20
CA ASP A 248 -14.59 12.98 0.25
C ASP A 248 -15.22 14.02 -0.70
N LEU A 249 -16.25 13.59 -1.44
CA LEU A 249 -17.00 14.41 -2.39
C LEU A 249 -18.28 14.95 -1.75
#